data_AF-A0A8S3G1K4-F1
#
_entry.id   AF-A0A8S3G1K4-F1
#
_cell.length_a   1.000
_cell.length_b   1.000
_cell.length_c   1.000
_cell.angle_alpha   90.00
_cell.angle_beta   90.00
_cell.angle_gamma   90.00
#
_symmetry.space_group_name_H-M   'P 1'
#
loop_
_entity.id
_entity.type
_entity.pdbx_description
1 polymer ?
#
loop_
_entity_poly.entity_id
_entity_poly.type
_entity_poly.pdbx_seq_one_letter_code
_entity_poly.pdbx_strand_id
1 'polypeptide(L)' 'SVTSASLLMLPSGCRSNPCGYGGTCLENILRSIDSGYKCQCIPGRIGNHCEYRKYECTEDNQ' A
#
# COMPACT_ATOMS: atom_id res chain seq x y z
N SER A 1 -29.03 23.39 0.41
CA SER A 1 -28.27 23.03 -0.80
C SER A 1 -27.04 22.25 -0.40
N VAL A 2 -27.11 20.92 -0.40
CA VAL A 2 -25.90 20.11 -0.32
C VAL A 2 -25.36 20.06 -1.74
N THR A 3 -24.25 20.75 -2.01
CA THR A 3 -23.55 20.60 -3.28
C THR A 3 -23.09 19.15 -3.34
N SER A 4 -23.73 18.39 -4.22
CA SER A 4 -23.51 16.96 -4.47
C SER A 4 -22.13 16.71 -5.10
N ALA A 5 -21.07 17.19 -4.47
CA ALA A 5 -19.71 16.70 -4.66
C ALA A 5 -19.54 15.40 -3.85
N SER A 6 -20.41 14.43 -4.10
CA SER A 6 -20.41 13.13 -3.41
C SER A 6 -19.53 12.11 -4.14
N LEU A 7 -18.45 12.55 -4.78
CA LEU A 7 -17.47 11.64 -5.34
C LEU A 7 -16.19 11.73 -4.51
N LEU A 8 -16.02 10.68 -3.69
CA LEU A 8 -14.74 10.17 -3.19
C LEU A 8 -14.25 10.78 -1.87
N MET A 9 -15.07 10.70 -0.83
CA MET A 9 -14.56 10.52 0.54
C MET A 9 -13.96 9.10 0.65
N LEU A 10 -12.91 8.77 -0.10
CA LEU A 10 -12.16 7.56 0.20
C LEU A 10 -11.45 7.79 1.54
N PRO A 11 -11.53 6.85 2.50
CA PRO A 11 -10.65 6.92 3.65
C PRO A 11 -9.23 7.00 3.10
N SER A 12 -8.52 8.09 3.42
CA SER A 12 -7.14 8.29 3.01
C SER A 12 -6.33 7.18 3.67
N GLY A 13 -6.20 6.05 2.99
CA GLY A 13 -5.64 4.84 3.56
C GLY A 13 -4.19 5.01 4.02
N CYS A 14 -3.52 6.02 3.48
CA CYS A 14 -2.17 6.44 3.89
C CYS A 14 -2.11 7.33 5.13
N ARG A 15 -3.25 7.82 5.64
CA ARG A 15 -3.29 8.74 6.78
C ARG A 15 -2.78 8.11 8.09
N SER A 16 -2.90 6.79 8.22
CA SER A 16 -2.35 6.03 9.35
C SER A 16 -0.95 5.45 9.09
N ASN A 17 -0.32 5.82 7.96
CA ASN A 17 0.97 5.29 7.51
C ASN A 17 1.08 3.76 7.66
N PRO A 18 0.20 2.98 7.01
CA PRO A 18 0.13 1.52 7.20
C PRO A 18 1.36 0.79 6.65
N CYS A 19 2.17 1.42 5.80
CA CYS A 19 3.38 0.82 5.24
C CYS A 19 4.52 0.85 6.26
N GLY A 20 5.08 -0.31 6.58
CA GLY A 20 6.21 -0.45 7.50
C GLY A 20 7.57 -0.24 6.83
N TYR A 21 8.61 -0.11 7.67
CA TYR A 21 10.02 -0.19 7.29
C TYR A 21 10.47 0.73 6.14
N GLY A 22 9.83 1.89 5.98
CA GLY A 22 10.18 2.87 4.94
C GLY A 22 9.50 2.63 3.59
N GLY A 23 8.45 1.82 3.53
CA GLY A 23 7.59 1.72 2.34
C GLY A 23 6.79 3.01 2.10
N THR A 24 6.63 3.39 0.83
CA THR A 24 5.85 4.55 0.42
C THR A 24 4.38 4.17 0.30
N CYS A 25 3.50 4.87 1.00
CA CYS A 25 2.06 4.66 0.85
C CYS A 25 1.52 5.43 -0.36
N LEU A 26 0.77 4.73 -1.21
CA LEU A 26 0.12 5.27 -2.40
C LEU A 26 -1.40 5.22 -2.19
N GLU A 27 -2.05 6.38 -2.23
CA GLU A 27 -3.51 6.47 -2.21
C GLU A 27 -4.08 5.86 -3.49
N ASN A 28 -4.98 4.88 -3.36
CA ASN A 28 -5.58 4.21 -4.51
C ASN A 28 -7.07 4.56 -4.58
N ILE A 29 -7.35 5.60 -5.36
CA ILE A 29 -8.67 6.28 -5.42
C ILE A 29 -9.67 5.49 -6.29
N LEU A 30 -9.24 4.46 -7.02
CA LEU A 30 -10.01 3.84 -8.10
C LEU A 30 -10.44 2.38 -7.89
N ARG A 31 -10.19 1.76 -6.72
CA ARG A 31 -10.62 0.36 -6.49
C ARG A 31 -11.22 0.11 -5.11
N SER A 32 -12.46 -0.36 -5.13
CA SER A 32 -13.18 -1.06 -4.04
C SER A 32 -12.54 -2.39 -3.66
N ILE A 33 -11.24 -2.43 -3.40
CA ILE A 33 -10.54 -3.61 -2.89
C ILE A 33 -10.02 -3.24 -1.50
N ASP A 34 -10.87 -3.47 -0.49
CA ASP A 34 -10.60 -3.66 0.95
C ASP A 34 -9.74 -2.66 1.75
N SER A 35 -9.10 -1.65 1.16
CA SER A 35 -8.24 -0.73 1.94
C SER A 35 -8.01 0.68 1.36
N GLY A 36 -8.24 0.96 0.08
CA GLY A 36 -8.09 2.33 -0.46
C GLY A 36 -6.65 2.89 -0.46
N TYR A 37 -5.66 2.06 -0.11
CA TYR A 37 -4.24 2.36 -0.23
C TYR A 37 -3.47 1.14 -0.76
N LYS A 38 -2.28 1.41 -1.28
CA LYS A 38 -1.30 0.40 -1.66
C LYS A 38 0.07 0.81 -1.14
N CYS A 39 0.82 -0.12 -0.58
CA CYS A 39 2.21 0.12 -0.20
C CYS A 39 3.16 -0.18 -1.36
N GLN A 40 4.06 0.75 -1.64
CA GLN A 40 5.24 0.56 -2.46
C GLN A 40 6.43 0.24 -1.56
N CYS A 41 6.84 -1.02 -1.58
CA CYS A 41 7.93 -1.51 -0.75
C CYS A 41 9.30 -1.15 -1.32
N ILE A 42 10.25 -0.94 -0.42
CA ILE A 42 11.67 -0.81 -0.75
C ILE A 42 12.22 -2.13 -1.32
N PRO A 43 13.32 -2.09 -2.10
CA PRO A 43 14.00 -3.29 -2.59
C PRO A 43 14.31 -4.26 -1.43
N GLY A 44 14.04 -5.55 -1.64
CA GLY A 44 14.22 -6.56 -0.59
C GLY A 44 13.08 -6.68 0.42
N ARG A 45 11.92 -6.03 0.20
CA ARG A 45 10.70 -6.16 1.02
C ARG A 45 9.48 -6.46 0.17
N ILE A 46 8.54 -7.25 0.72
CA ILE A 46 7.26 -7.64 0.11
C ILE A 46 6.16 -7.72 1.18
N GLY A 47 4.91 -7.91 0.77
CA GLY A 47 3.73 -7.93 1.64
C GLY A 47 2.79 -6.74 1.40
N ASN A 48 1.63 -6.74 2.04
CA ASN A 48 0.66 -5.65 1.89
C ASN A 48 1.14 -4.35 2.57
N HIS A 49 1.94 -4.48 3.62
CA HIS A 49 2.52 -3.41 4.44
C HIS A 49 4.05 -3.44 4.43
N CYS A 50 4.67 -4.18 3.49
CA CYS A 50 6.13 -4.38 3.44
C CYS A 50 6.69 -5.08 4.70
N GLU A 51 5.85 -5.92 5.32
CA GLU A 51 6.14 -6.64 6.55
C GLU A 51 7.18 -7.75 6.35
N TYR A 52 7.24 -8.33 5.15
CA TYR A 52 8.15 -9.44 4.84
C TYR A 52 9.42 -8.94 4.14
N ARG A 53 10.56 -9.59 4.41
CA ARG A 53 11.74 -9.46 3.54
C ARG A 53 11.53 -10.32 2.31
N LYS A 54 11.81 -9.77 1.14
CA LYS A 54 12.01 -10.55 -0.06
C LYS A 54 13.25 -11.39 0.20
N TYR A 55 13.06 -12.67 0.49
CA TYR A 55 14.13 -13.62 0.28
C TYR A 55 14.31 -13.63 -1.23
N GLU A 56 15.34 -12.94 -1.70
CA GLU A 56 15.91 -13.30 -3.00
C GLU A 56 16.20 -14.79 -2.81
N CYS A 57 15.48 -15.66 -3.51
CA CYS A 57 16.00 -17.00 -3.71
C CYS A 57 17.31 -16.76 -4.45
N THR A 58 18.40 -16.58 -3.70
CA THR A 58 19.70 -16.96 -4.20
C THR A 58 19.48 -18.40 -4.57
N GLU A 59 19.36 -18.65 -5.87
CA GLU A 59 19.76 -19.91 -6.46
C GLU A 59 21.26 -20.05 -6.16
N ASP A 60 21.56 -20.26 -4.89
CA ASP A 60 22.73 -20.99 -4.46
C ASP A 60 22.53 -22.35 -5.10
N ASN A 61 23.09 -22.46 -6.30
CA ASN A 61 23.27 -23.70 -7.03
C ASN A 61 24.01 -24.65 -6.09
N GLN A 62 23.25 -25.46 -5.37
CA GLN A 62 23.77 -26.69 -4.81
C GLN A 62 23.96 -27.71 -5.93
#